data_AF-A0A386ZL58-F1
#
_entry.id   AF-A0A386ZL58-F1
#
_cell.length_a   1.000
_cell.length_b   1.000
_cell.length_c   1.000
_cell.angle_alpha   90.00
_cell.angle_beta   90.00
_cell.angle_gamma   90.00
#
_symmetry.space_group_name_H-M   'P 1'
#
loop_
_entity.id
_entity.type
_entity.pdbx_description
1 polymer ?
#
loop_
_entity_poly.entity_id
_entity_poly.type
_entity_poly.pdbx_seq_one_letter_code
_entity_poly.pdbx_strand_id
1 'polypeptide(L)'
;MALTTITADLPGGARAEITADQVSAHFAIAPQLMVFDDGEVRYAERHPFLLIHIPGGRPVTDTGEGIDLRRLAELLEALPIDWDQPDPTQACVPHIPQIAQVLVQAVITDDDPASVVFV
;
A
#
# COMPACT_ATOMS: atom_id res chain seq x y z
N MET A 1 -13.59 -9.35 -7.94
CA MET A 1 -13.08 -8.18 -7.21
C MET A 1 -14.22 -7.61 -6.38
N ALA A 2 -13.95 -7.30 -5.12
CA ALA A 2 -14.95 -6.84 -4.16
C ALA A 2 -14.57 -5.44 -3.64
N LEU A 3 -15.55 -4.55 -3.53
CA LEU A 3 -15.35 -3.27 -2.87
C LEU A 3 -15.36 -3.50 -1.36
N THR A 4 -14.40 -2.90 -0.66
CA THR A 4 -14.35 -2.87 0.80
C THR A 4 -14.39 -1.44 1.30
N THR A 5 -15.06 -1.21 2.43
CA THR A 5 -15.07 0.10 3.08
C THR A 5 -13.99 0.11 4.15
N ILE A 6 -13.02 0.99 4.01
CA ILE A 6 -11.96 1.20 4.99
C ILE A 6 -12.31 2.44 5.79
N THR A 7 -12.28 2.33 7.12
CA THR A 7 -12.34 3.50 8.00
C THR A 7 -10.93 4.00 8.23
N ALA A 8 -10.61 5.18 7.70
CA ALA A 8 -9.35 5.87 7.95
C ALA A 8 -9.53 6.90 9.07
N ASP A 9 -8.67 6.85 10.08
CA ASP A 9 -8.57 7.92 11.08
C ASP A 9 -7.77 9.09 10.49
N LEU A 10 -8.32 10.29 10.52
CA LEU A 10 -7.72 11.53 10.05
C LEU A 10 -7.16 12.36 11.22
N PRO A 11 -6.22 13.29 10.95
CA PRO A 11 -5.76 14.26 11.96
C PRO A 11 -6.93 14.99 12.62
N GLY A 12 -6.85 15.21 13.94
CA GLY A 12 -7.90 15.88 14.70
C GLY A 12 -9.08 14.99 15.12
N GLY A 13 -8.98 13.66 14.95
CA GLY A 13 -10.00 12.70 15.41
C GLY A 13 -11.20 12.56 14.48
N ALA A 14 -11.14 13.14 13.28
CA ALA A 14 -12.11 12.91 12.22
C ALA A 14 -11.93 11.48 11.65
N ARG A 15 -13.01 10.90 11.15
CA ARG A 15 -12.99 9.60 10.46
C ARG A 15 -13.55 9.75 9.06
N ALA A 16 -12.90 9.13 8.09
CA ALA A 16 -13.39 9.03 6.73
C ALA A 16 -13.61 7.57 6.35
N GLU A 17 -14.75 7.30 5.74
CA GLU A 17 -15.00 6.03 5.06
C GLU A 17 -14.51 6.15 3.62
N ILE A 18 -13.59 5.28 3.23
CA ILE A 18 -13.02 5.25 1.89
C ILE A 18 -13.43 3.91 1.27
N THR A 19 -14.08 3.99 0.10
CA THR A 19 -14.30 2.79 -0.72
C THR A 19 -12.99 2.41 -1.38
N ALA A 20 -12.54 1.19 -1.16
CA ALA A 20 -11.30 0.65 -1.67
C ALA A 20 -11.55 -0.63 -2.48
N ASP A 21 -10.69 -0.90 -3.45
CA ASP A 21 -10.72 -2.13 -4.24
C ASP A 21 -9.90 -3.21 -3.51
N GLN A 22 -10.57 -4.25 -3.00
CA GLN A 22 -9.87 -5.34 -2.35
C GLN A 22 -9.11 -6.17 -3.39
N VAL A 23 -7.78 -6.17 -3.28
CA VAL A 23 -6.87 -6.84 -4.23
C VAL A 23 -6.32 -8.16 -3.69
N SER A 24 -6.33 -8.35 -2.38
CA SER A 24 -6.00 -9.63 -1.73
C SER A 24 -6.84 -9.82 -0.45
N ALA A 25 -6.58 -10.89 0.31
CA ALA A 25 -7.28 -11.14 1.57
C ALA A 25 -7.06 -10.01 2.59
N HIS A 26 -5.83 -9.50 2.70
CA HIS A 26 -5.43 -8.53 3.71
C HIS A 26 -5.12 -7.14 3.16
N PHE A 27 -5.15 -6.93 1.84
CA PHE A 27 -4.81 -5.66 1.21
C PHE A 27 -5.86 -5.14 0.24
N ALA A 28 -6.00 -3.81 0.21
CA ALA A 28 -6.90 -3.09 -0.68
C ALA A 28 -6.22 -1.84 -1.23
N ILE A 29 -6.61 -1.43 -2.44
CA ILE A 29 -6.15 -0.20 -3.07
C ILE A 29 -7.20 0.89 -2.85
N ALA A 30 -6.78 2.00 -2.27
CA ALA A 30 -7.65 3.15 -2.00
C ALA A 30 -7.05 4.42 -2.61
N PRO A 31 -7.88 5.41 -2.98
CA PRO A 31 -7.38 6.71 -3.40
C PRO A 31 -6.62 7.40 -2.26
N GLN A 32 -5.47 8.01 -2.59
CA GLN A 32 -4.76 8.87 -1.66
C GLN A 32 -5.41 10.24 -1.59
N LEU A 33 -5.85 10.63 -0.41
CA LEU A 33 -6.40 11.95 -0.12
C LEU A 33 -5.39 12.77 0.68
N MET A 34 -5.15 14.00 0.24
CA MET A 34 -4.35 15.01 0.92
C MET A 34 -5.28 16.02 1.54
N VAL A 35 -5.11 16.26 2.84
CA VAL A 35 -5.84 17.29 3.58
C VAL A 35 -4.90 18.48 3.77
N PHE A 36 -5.31 19.64 3.26
CA PHE A 36 -4.54 20.89 3.35
C PHE A 36 -4.95 21.70 4.58
N ASP A 37 -4.09 22.65 4.97
CA ASP A 37 -4.30 23.50 6.16
C ASP A 37 -5.55 24.40 6.06
N ASP A 38 -6.01 24.67 4.84
CA ASP A 38 -7.26 25.39 4.56
C ASP A 38 -8.51 24.49 4.65
N GLY A 39 -8.33 23.21 4.96
CA GLY A 39 -9.39 22.21 5.03
C GLY A 39 -9.79 21.63 3.67
N GLU A 40 -9.11 22.00 2.58
CA GLU A 40 -9.34 21.41 1.28
C GLU A 40 -8.84 19.95 1.26
N VAL A 41 -9.61 19.08 0.60
CA VAL A 41 -9.22 17.68 0.36
C VAL A 41 -9.00 17.49 -1.13
N ARG A 42 -7.78 17.11 -1.53
CA ARG A 42 -7.45 16.78 -2.93
C ARG A 42 -6.92 15.37 -3.05
N TYR A 43 -7.05 14.78 -4.22
CA TYR A 43 -6.32 13.56 -4.54
C TYR A 43 -4.83 13.85 -4.66
N ALA A 44 -3.98 12.91 -4.23
CA ALA A 44 -2.55 13.04 -4.47
C ALA A 44 -2.25 12.97 -5.96
N GLU A 45 -1.47 13.93 -6.46
CA GLU A 45 -1.21 14.05 -7.91
C GLU A 45 -0.15 13.05 -8.40
N ARG A 46 0.87 12.77 -7.59
CA ARG A 46 1.97 11.86 -7.96
C ARG A 46 1.68 10.40 -7.66
N HIS A 47 0.97 10.13 -6.57
CA HIS A 47 0.62 8.78 -6.13
C HIS A 47 -0.87 8.72 -5.79
N PRO A 48 -1.76 8.70 -6.80
CA PRO A 48 -3.19 8.84 -6.55
C PRO A 48 -3.80 7.66 -5.77
N PHE A 49 -3.06 6.57 -5.58
CA PHE A 49 -3.52 5.38 -4.89
C PHE A 49 -2.49 4.89 -3.87
N LEU A 50 -2.99 4.29 -2.79
CA LEU A 50 -2.22 3.64 -1.74
C LEU A 50 -2.64 2.18 -1.62
N LEU A 51 -1.69 1.32 -1.28
CA LEU A 51 -1.99 -0.01 -0.77
C LEU A 51 -2.24 0.09 0.74
N ILE A 52 -3.40 -0.35 1.18
CA ILE A 52 -3.84 -0.32 2.57
C ILE A 52 -3.94 -1.75 3.11
N HIS A 53 -3.35 -1.98 4.27
CA HIS A 53 -3.55 -3.17 5.07
C HIS A 53 -4.94 -3.10 5.71
N ILE A 54 -5.84 -4.01 5.33
CA ILE A 54 -7.27 -3.96 5.67
C ILE A 54 -7.51 -4.07 7.18
N PRO A 55 -6.94 -5.06 7.91
CA PRO A 55 -7.19 -5.19 9.36
C PRO A 55 -6.70 -3.99 10.17
N GLY A 56 -5.59 -3.37 9.77
CA GLY A 56 -5.01 -2.23 10.48
C GLY A 56 -5.49 -0.86 9.99
N GLY A 57 -6.09 -0.77 8.81
CA GLY A 57 -6.45 0.50 8.17
C GLY A 57 -5.27 1.40 7.83
N ARG A 58 -4.04 0.86 7.82
CA ARG A 58 -2.80 1.64 7.63
C ARG A 58 -2.26 1.49 6.21
N PRO A 59 -1.75 2.56 5.60
CA PRO A 59 -1.08 2.47 4.31
C PRO A 59 0.27 1.78 4.46
N VAL A 60 0.67 1.05 3.41
CA VAL A 60 2.03 0.53 3.27
C VAL A 60 2.93 1.69 2.84
N THR A 61 3.71 2.23 3.78
CA THR A 61 4.51 3.45 3.59
C THR A 61 5.85 3.16 2.88
N ASP A 62 5.81 2.74 1.61
CA ASP A 62 6.96 2.85 0.68
C ASP A 62 6.57 2.61 -0.78
N THR A 63 5.31 2.89 -1.15
CA THR A 63 4.85 2.71 -2.53
C THR A 63 5.32 3.89 -3.39
N GLY A 64 6.56 3.82 -3.88
CA GLY A 64 7.14 4.80 -4.80
C GLY A 64 6.49 4.81 -6.19
N GLU A 65 6.97 5.71 -7.05
CA GLU A 65 6.54 5.79 -8.45
C GLU A 65 6.88 4.50 -9.20
N GLY A 66 5.97 4.08 -10.09
CA GLY A 66 6.18 2.89 -10.88
C GLY A 66 6.07 1.58 -10.09
N ILE A 67 5.38 1.53 -8.96
CA ILE A 67 5.08 0.26 -8.28
C ILE A 67 3.69 -0.25 -8.66
N ASP A 68 3.60 -1.51 -9.09
CA ASP A 68 2.33 -2.21 -9.28
C ASP A 68 1.79 -2.64 -7.92
N LEU A 69 0.82 -1.89 -7.41
CA LEU A 69 0.20 -2.13 -6.11
C LEU A 69 -0.53 -3.48 -6.01
N ARG A 70 -1.05 -4.01 -7.13
CA ARG A 70 -1.73 -5.33 -7.14
C ARG A 70 -0.70 -6.43 -7.01
N ARG A 71 0.37 -6.34 -7.79
CA ARG A 71 1.52 -7.26 -7.70
C ARG A 71 2.19 -7.18 -6.34
N LEU A 72 2.34 -5.99 -5.77
CA LEU A 72 2.87 -5.80 -4.42
C LEU A 72 2.02 -6.53 -3.39
N ALA A 73 0.69 -6.41 -3.45
CA ALA A 73 -0.21 -7.10 -2.54
C ALA A 73 -0.03 -8.62 -2.59
N GLU A 74 0.01 -9.20 -3.79
CA GLU A 74 0.21 -10.63 -3.99
C GLU A 74 1.55 -11.12 -3.42
N LEU A 75 2.62 -10.35 -3.65
CA LEU A 75 3.95 -10.68 -3.15
C LEU A 75 4.07 -10.57 -1.62
N LEU A 76 3.39 -9.59 -1.00
CA LEU A 76 3.35 -9.45 0.46
C LEU A 76 2.58 -10.60 1.12
N GLU A 77 1.46 -11.02 0.53
CA GLU A 77 0.66 -12.16 1.01
C GLU A 77 1.42 -13.49 1.01
N ALA A 78 2.41 -13.62 0.12
CA ALA A 78 3.26 -14.80 0.05
C ALA A 78 4.32 -14.87 1.17
N LEU A 79 4.55 -13.77 1.90
CA LEU A 79 5.49 -13.75 3.02
C LEU A 79 4.90 -14.48 4.23
N PRO A 80 5.73 -15.15 5.04
CA PRO A 80 5.28 -15.84 6.26
C PRO A 80 5.03 -14.84 7.41
N ILE A 81 4.21 -13.83 7.16
CA ILE A 81 3.81 -12.77 8.08
C ILE A 81 2.34 -12.99 8.45
N ASP A 82 2.03 -12.83 9.73
CA ASP A 82 0.66 -12.83 10.21
C ASP A 82 -0.02 -11.49 9.90
N TRP A 83 -0.67 -11.41 8.74
CA TRP A 83 -1.36 -10.22 8.25
C TRP A 83 -2.73 -10.01 8.89
N ASP A 84 -3.27 -10.96 9.67
CA ASP A 84 -4.55 -10.79 10.37
C ASP A 84 -4.44 -9.81 11.55
N GLN A 85 -3.22 -9.52 12.01
CA GLN A 85 -2.98 -8.62 13.13
C GLN A 85 -3.29 -7.17 12.75
N PRO A 86 -4.06 -6.40 13.56
CA PRO A 86 -4.30 -4.97 13.31
C PRO A 86 -3.03 -4.10 13.23
N ASP A 87 -1.92 -4.57 13.82
CA ASP A 87 -0.61 -3.95 13.70
C ASP A 87 0.44 -5.03 13.42
N PRO A 88 0.71 -5.35 12.14
CA PRO A 88 1.65 -6.40 11.76
C PRO A 88 3.12 -5.95 11.88
N THR A 89 3.40 -4.73 12.35
CA THR A 89 4.75 -4.14 12.32
C THR A 89 5.79 -5.04 12.99
N GLN A 90 5.46 -5.62 14.15
CA GLN A 90 6.36 -6.54 14.87
C GLN A 90 6.59 -7.84 14.10
N ALA A 91 5.56 -8.37 13.44
CA ALA A 91 5.68 -9.55 12.58
C ALA A 91 6.51 -9.24 11.32
N CYS A 92 6.51 -8.00 10.82
CA CYS A 92 7.31 -7.58 9.68
C CYS A 92 8.82 -7.47 9.99
N VAL A 93 9.22 -7.15 11.23
CA VAL A 93 10.65 -6.95 11.62
C VAL A 93 11.59 -8.06 11.13
N PRO A 94 11.33 -9.35 11.39
CA PRO A 94 12.20 -10.43 10.91
C PRO A 94 12.22 -10.59 9.39
N HIS A 95 11.27 -9.97 8.68
CA HIS A 95 11.07 -10.11 7.23
C HIS A 95 11.39 -8.83 6.44
N ILE A 96 11.97 -7.80 7.07
CA ILE A 96 12.37 -6.54 6.41
C ILE A 96 13.20 -6.80 5.13
N PRO A 97 14.20 -7.70 5.10
CA PRO A 97 14.95 -7.96 3.87
C PRO A 97 14.08 -8.51 2.72
N GLN A 98 13.11 -9.37 3.02
CA GLN A 98 12.20 -9.94 2.04
C GLN A 98 11.18 -8.91 1.57
N ILE A 99 10.68 -8.06 2.48
CA ILE A 99 9.79 -6.94 2.14
C ILE A 99 10.49 -5.99 1.16
N ALA A 100 11.76 -5.66 1.40
CA ALA A 100 12.55 -4.84 0.49
C ALA A 100 12.70 -5.49 -0.90
N GLN A 101 12.91 -6.80 -0.98
CA GLN A 101 12.95 -7.52 -2.26
C GLN A 101 11.60 -7.52 -2.98
N VAL A 102 10.51 -7.69 -2.23
CA VAL A 102 9.15 -7.64 -2.76
C VAL A 102 8.84 -6.25 -3.35
N LEU A 103 9.24 -5.17 -2.68
CA LEU A 103 9.10 -3.80 -3.20
C LEU A 103 9.83 -3.63 -4.54
N VAL A 104 11.06 -4.13 -4.66
CA VAL A 104 11.83 -4.09 -5.93
C VAL A 104 11.15 -4.92 -7.02
N GLN A 105 10.62 -6.11 -6.69
CA GLN A 105 9.94 -6.97 -7.64
C GLN A 105 8.60 -6.41 -8.12
N ALA A 106 7.96 -5.55 -7.32
CA ALA A 106 6.70 -4.91 -7.67
C ALA A 106 6.89 -3.69 -8.58
N VAL A 107 8.11 -3.25 -8.86
CA VAL A 107 8.36 -2.15 -9.80
C VAL A 107 7.89 -2.56 -11.21
N ILE A 108 7.05 -1.71 -11.80
CA ILE A 108 6.65 -1.69 -13.21
C ILE A 108 7.90 -1.29 -14.00
N THR A 109 8.57 -2.29 -14.57
CA THR A 109 9.53 -2.05 -15.63
C THR A 109 8.74 -1.76 -16.90
N ASP A 110 8.61 -0.48 -17.27
CA ASP A 110 8.34 -0.14 -18.67
C ASP A 110 9.53 -0.68 -19.49
N ASP A 111 9.24 -1.63 -20.39
CA ASP A 111 10.11 -2.38 -21.30
C ASP A 111 10.86 -3.62 -20.78
N ASP A 112 10.69 -4.69 -21.58
CA ASP A 112 11.67 -5.65 -22.13
C ASP A 112 13.08 -5.72 -21.48
N PRO A 113 13.68 -6.92 -21.32
CA PRO A 113 14.87 -7.15 -20.51
C PRO A 113 16.13 -6.62 -21.21
N ALA A 114 16.45 -5.35 -21.01
CA ALA A 114 17.75 -4.84 -21.34
C ALA A 114 18.22 -3.84 -20.27
N SER A 115 19.31 -4.25 -19.59
CA SER A 115 20.25 -3.36 -18.91
C SER A 115 19.75 -2.63 -17.65
N VAL A 116 19.76 -3.35 -16.53
CA VAL A 116 20.15 -2.75 -15.24
C VAL A 116 21.66 -2.94 -15.10
N VAL A 117 22.42 -1.89 -15.44
CA VAL A 117 23.83 -1.77 -15.10
C VAL A 117 23.90 -1.23 -13.67
N PHE A 118 24.46 -2.02 -12.76
CA PHE A 118 24.83 -1.56 -11.43
C PHE A 118 26.14 -0.77 -11.53
N VAL A 119 26.13 0.48 -11.05
CA VAL A 119 27.34 1.23 -10.67
C VAL A 119 27.40 1.26 -9.16
#